data_AF-P54492-F1
#
_entry.id   AF-P54492-F1
#
_cell.length_a   1.000
_cell.length_b   1.000
_cell.length_c   1.000
_cell.angle_alpha   90.00
_cell.angle_beta   90.00
_cell.angle_gamma   90.00
#
_symmetry.space_group_name_H-M   'P 1'
#
loop_
_entity.id
_entity.type
_entity.pdbx_description
1 polymer ?
#
loop_
_entity_poly.entity_id
_entity_poly.type
_entity_poly.pdbx_seq_one_letter_code
_entity_poly.pdbx_strand_id
1 'polypeptide(L)' 'MKKLLIYAIFAVSAVMFYQNRYRLMNTVLSQPGIRRSFIHLFLRIPFIRNKFIQQAF' A
#
# COMPACT_ATOMS: atom_id res chain seq x y z
N MET A 1 27.28 -14.02 5.92
CA MET A 1 26.73 -14.12 4.54
C MET A 1 25.20 -14.08 4.49
N LYS A 2 24.46 -15.00 5.14
CA LYS A 2 22.97 -15.06 5.04
C LYS A 2 22.24 -13.75 5.42
N LYS A 3 22.67 -13.06 6.49
CA LYS A 3 22.04 -11.81 6.94
C LYS A 3 22.10 -10.70 5.88
N LEU A 4 23.24 -10.54 5.21
CA LEU A 4 23.40 -9.57 4.12
C LEU A 4 22.47 -9.87 2.95
N LEU A 5 22.30 -11.15 2.62
CA LEU A 5 21.38 -11.59 1.56
C LEU A 5 19.92 -11.26 1.94
N ILE A 6 19.53 -11.47 3.20
CA ILE A 6 18.18 -11.10 3.70
C ILE A 6 17.98 -9.58 3.62
N TYR A 7 18.96 -8.78 4.04
CA TYR A 7 18.86 -7.32 3.92
C TYR A 7 18.79 -6.86 2.47
N ALA A 8 19.54 -7.49 1.56
CA ALA A 8 19.46 -7.22 0.13
C ALA A 8 18.06 -7.55 -0.43
N ILE A 9 17.48 -8.69 -0.05
CA ILE A 9 16.12 -9.07 -0.45
C ILE A 9 15.10 -8.05 0.08
N PHE A 10 15.24 -7.60 1.34
CA PHE A 10 14.38 -6.56 1.91
C PHE A 10 14.50 -5.22 1.20
N ALA A 11 15.72 -4.81 0.83
CA ALA A 11 15.95 -3.59 0.08
C ALA A 11 15.34 -3.68 -1.32
N VAL A 12 15.56 -4.80 -2.03
CA VAL A 12 14.98 -5.03 -3.36
C VAL A 12 13.46 -5.08 -3.30
N SER A 13 12.87 -5.74 -2.30
CA SER A 13 11.43 -5.81 -2.15
C SER A 13 10.81 -4.44 -1.84
N ALA A 14 11.46 -3.63 -0.99
CA ALA A 14 11.04 -2.26 -0.72
C ALA A 14 11.09 -1.38 -1.98
N VAL A 15 12.17 -1.48 -2.77
CA VAL A 15 12.32 -0.75 -4.03
C VAL A 15 11.26 -1.19 -5.05
N MET A 16 11.04 -2.50 -5.19
CA MET A 16 10.01 -3.06 -6.08
C MET A 16 8.60 -2.60 -5.68
N PHE A 17 8.31 -2.59 -4.38
CA PHE A 17 7.04 -2.09 -3.84
C PHE A 17 6.86 -0.59 -4.13
N TYR A 18 7.92 0.21 -4.01
CA TYR A 18 7.88 1.63 -4.31
C TYR A 18 7.67 1.91 -5.80
N GLN A 19 8.42 1.23 -6.68
CA GLN A 19 8.27 1.40 -8.13
C GLN A 19 6.88 0.96 -8.60
N ASN A 20 6.36 -0.14 -8.07
CA ASN A 20 5.04 -0.65 -8.41
C ASN A 20 3.91 -0.07 -7.56
N ARG A 21 4.12 1.00 -6.78
CA ARG A 21 3.10 1.57 -5.87
C ARG A 21 1.75 1.81 -6.56
N TYR A 22 1.78 2.36 -7.77
CA TYR A 22 0.59 2.67 -8.55
C TYR A 22 -0.04 1.42 -9.16
N ARG A 23 0.78 0.46 -9.60
CA ARG A 23 0.29 -0.81 -10.13
C ARG A 23 -0.37 -1.63 -9.02
N LEU A 24 0.24 -1.69 -7.85
CA LEU A 24 -0.33 -2.33 -6.66
C LEU A 24 -1.64 -1.67 -6.24
N MET A 25 -1.67 -0.34 -6.17
CA MET A 25 -2.89 0.38 -5.84
C MET A 25 -3.97 0.15 -6.90
N ASN A 26 -3.62 0.11 -8.19
CA ASN A 26 -4.55 -0.21 -9.25
C ASN A 26 -5.08 -1.65 -9.14
N THR A 27 -4.24 -2.64 -8.82
CA THR A 27 -4.68 -4.02 -8.57
C THR A 27 -5.64 -4.11 -7.39
N VAL A 28 -5.32 -3.40 -6.29
CA VAL A 28 -6.18 -3.31 -5.10
C VAL A 28 -7.52 -2.65 -5.41
N LEU A 29 -7.52 -1.57 -6.20
CA LEU A 29 -8.71 -0.81 -6.56
C LEU A 29 -9.53 -1.48 -7.67
N SER A 30 -8.91 -2.29 -8.52
CA SER A 30 -9.55 -3.03 -9.62
C SER A 30 -10.49 -4.11 -9.09
N GLN A 31 -10.17 -4.73 -7.95
CA GLN A 31 -11.04 -5.73 -7.34
C GLN A 31 -12.01 -5.10 -6.34
N PRO A 32 -13.34 -5.14 -6.58
CA PRO A 32 -14.30 -4.43 -5.73
C PRO A 32 -14.37 -4.97 -4.29
N GLY A 33 -14.10 -6.26 -4.10
CA GLY A 33 -13.99 -6.87 -2.76
C GLY A 33 -12.78 -6.35 -1.99
N ILE A 34 -11.60 -6.41 -2.60
CA ILE A 34 -10.35 -5.93 -1.98
C ILE A 34 -10.41 -4.43 -1.75
N ARG A 35 -10.91 -3.65 -2.72
CA ARG A 35 -11.08 -2.20 -2.60
C ARG A 35 -11.89 -1.83 -1.36
N ARG A 36 -13.02 -2.50 -1.11
CA ARG A 36 -13.85 -2.21 0.06
C ARG A 36 -13.11 -2.50 1.36
N SER A 37 -12.48 -3.67 1.47
CA SER A 37 -11.68 -4.03 2.64
C SER A 37 -10.52 -3.06 2.87
N PHE A 38 -9.84 -2.65 1.79
CA PHE A 38 -8.77 -1.68 1.83
C PHE A 38 -9.28 -0.33 2.33
N ILE A 39 -10.31 0.25 1.69
CA ILE A 39 -10.89 1.53 2.10
C ILE A 39 -11.37 1.47 3.57
N HIS A 40 -12.08 0.41 3.98
CA HIS A 40 -12.54 0.26 5.36
C HIS A 40 -11.36 0.21 6.36
N LEU A 41 -10.29 -0.50 6.01
CA LEU A 41 -9.09 -0.57 6.84
C LEU A 41 -8.41 0.79 6.97
N PHE A 42 -8.30 1.55 5.87
CA PHE A 42 -7.73 2.89 5.87
C PHE A 42 -8.61 3.92 6.59
N LEU A 43 -9.94 3.80 6.51
CA LEU A 43 -10.88 4.66 7.21
C LEU A 43 -10.90 4.43 8.73
N ARG A 44 -10.49 3.24 9.20
CA ARG A 44 -10.32 2.95 10.63
C ARG A 44 -9.19 3.75 11.26
N ILE A 45 -8.25 4.25 10.46
CA ILE A 45 -7.14 5.08 10.91
C ILE A 45 -7.54 6.55 10.76
N PRO A 46 -7.76 7.30 11.87
CA PRO A 46 -8.34 8.65 11.81
C PRO A 46 -7.50 9.63 10.99
N PHE A 47 -6.17 9.52 11.05
CA PHE A 47 -5.27 10.38 10.26
C PHE A 47 -5.44 10.18 8.75
N ILE A 48 -5.58 8.93 8.32
CA ILE A 48 -5.72 8.62 6.90
C ILE A 48 -7.13 8.93 6.42
N ARG A 49 -8.15 8.64 7.26
CA ARG A 49 -9.53 9.07 7.03
C ARG A 49 -9.63 10.57 6.79
N ASN A 50 -9.04 11.39 7.65
CA ASN A 50 -9.08 12.85 7.51
C ASN A 50 -8.42 13.31 6.21
N LYS A 51 -7.27 12.74 5.83
CA LYS A 51 -6.63 13.02 4.54
C LYS A 51 -7.49 12.60 3.35
N PHE A 52 -8.16 11.45 3.44
CA PHE A 52 -9.06 10.97 2.38
C PHE A 52 -10.25 11.91 2.20
N ILE A 53 -10.90 12.33 3.29
CA ILE A 53 -12.05 13.26 3.24
C ILE A 53 -11.61 14.62 2.68
N GLN A 54 -10.47 15.15 3.13
CA GLN A 54 -9.90 16.41 2.64
C GLN A 54 -9.45 16.40 1.17
N GLN A 55 -9.18 15.23 0.59
CA GLN A 55 -8.84 15.11 -0.83
C GLN A 55 -10.07 14.87 -1.71
N ALA A 56 -11.18 14.39 -1.13
CA ALA A 56 -12.39 14.06 -1.86
C ALA A 56 -13.37 15.24 -1.98
N PHE A 57 -13.32 16.18 -1.03
CA PHE A 57 -14.10 17.43 -0.99
C PHE A 57 -13.16 18.63 -1.11
#